data_AF-A0A2U1PWT6-F1
#
_entry.id   AF-A0A2U1PWT6-F1
#
_cell.length_a   1.000
_cell.length_b   1.000
_cell.length_c   1.000
_cell.angle_alpha   90.00
_cell.angle_beta   90.00
_cell.angle_gamma   90.00
#
_symmetry.space_group_name_H-M   'P 1'
#
loop_
_entity.id
_entity.type
_entity.pdbx_description
1 polymer ?
#
loop_
_entity_poly.entity_id
_entity_poly.type
_entity_poly.pdbx_seq_one_letter_code
_entity_poly.pdbx_strand_id
1 'polypeptide(L)'
;MALSREEIARYYHIPISQATRKFNIGVSLLKRQCRKLGIKRWPSRKLISLQELINHFKAEHGDAQPQEYTREIITRLLKEKKKVEENPNYQLPKNIIQLRKRSFKARYKKRKSMGLKLAITNPREENEPTPLEIIYPTNEKDYEELDDSYDGDCDKQD
;
A
#
# COMPACT_ATOMS: atom_id res chain seq x y z
N MET A 1 -2.46 -8.65 32.30
CA MET A 1 -1.66 -7.44 32.04
C MET A 1 -2.32 -6.64 30.92
N ALA A 2 -2.61 -5.36 31.17
CA ALA A 2 -3.19 -4.46 30.18
C ALA A 2 -2.05 -3.67 29.52
N LEU A 3 -1.93 -3.74 28.20
CA LEU A 3 -0.95 -2.94 27.45
C LEU A 3 -1.38 -1.48 27.43
N SER A 4 -0.43 -0.56 27.63
CA SER A 4 -0.64 0.89 27.49
C SER A 4 -0.70 1.29 26.01
N ARG A 5 -1.24 2.48 25.74
CA ARG A 5 -1.26 3.03 24.38
C ARG A 5 0.15 3.28 23.85
N GLU A 6 1.08 3.74 24.69
CA GLU A 6 2.46 4.01 24.28
C GLU A 6 3.23 2.73 23.95
N GLU A 7 2.99 1.65 24.70
CA GLU A 7 3.58 0.34 24.42
C GLU A 7 3.17 -0.15 23.03
N ILE A 8 1.88 -0.07 22.71
CA ILE A 8 1.35 -0.50 21.42
C ILE A 8 1.84 0.40 20.29
N ALA A 9 1.91 1.72 20.50
CA ALA A 9 2.30 2.69 19.49
C ALA A 9 3.71 2.44 18.93
N ARG A 10 4.63 1.95 19.76
CA ARG A 10 5.99 1.57 19.34
C ARG A 10 6.02 0.55 18.19
N TYR A 11 4.97 -0.25 18.04
CA TYR A 11 4.91 -1.33 17.05
C TYR A 11 3.96 -1.05 15.88
N TYR A 12 3.43 0.17 15.73
CA TYR A 12 2.54 0.50 14.61
C TYR A 12 3.17 0.29 13.23
N HIS A 13 4.49 0.41 13.13
CA HIS A 13 5.24 0.22 11.90
C HIS A 13 5.27 -1.24 11.40
N ILE A 14 4.95 -2.23 12.25
CA ILE A 14 4.92 -3.66 11.87
C ILE A 14 3.50 -4.22 11.76
N PRO A 15 3.29 -5.31 11.00
CA PRO A 15 2.00 -6.02 10.96
C PRO A 15 1.56 -6.52 12.34
N ILE A 16 0.25 -6.59 12.57
CA ILE A 16 -0.31 -7.06 13.85
C ILE A 16 0.16 -8.47 14.22
N SER A 17 0.38 -9.34 13.22
CA SER A 17 0.91 -10.70 13.41
C SER A 17 2.33 -10.72 13.96
N GLN A 18 3.15 -9.71 13.64
CA GLN A 18 4.48 -9.56 14.21
C GLN A 18 4.40 -8.88 15.58
N ALA A 19 3.53 -7.88 15.74
CA ALA A 19 3.33 -7.21 17.03
C ALA A 19 2.89 -8.19 18.13
N THR A 20 1.99 -9.13 17.82
CA THR A 20 1.57 -10.18 18.78
C THR A 20 2.71 -11.05 19.27
N ARG A 21 3.68 -11.35 18.40
CA ARG A 21 4.88 -12.10 18.78
C ARG A 21 5.77 -11.29 19.72
N LYS A 22 5.86 -9.97 19.50
CA LYS A 22 6.61 -9.05 20.37
C LYS A 22 5.99 -8.89 21.74
N PHE A 23 4.66 -8.87 21.82
CA PHE A 23 3.93 -8.78 23.08
C PHE A 23 3.67 -10.13 23.75
N ASN A 24 4.00 -11.24 23.09
CA ASN A 24 3.73 -12.60 23.56
C ASN A 24 2.23 -12.86 23.88
N ILE A 25 1.32 -12.25 23.11
CA ILE A 25 -0.13 -12.40 23.28
C ILE A 25 -0.83 -12.78 21.98
N GLY A 26 -2.00 -13.41 22.08
CA GLY A 26 -2.82 -13.74 20.91
C GLY A 26 -3.37 -12.51 20.17
N VAL A 27 -3.59 -12.63 18.86
CA VAL A 27 -4.13 -11.57 17.98
C VAL A 27 -5.47 -11.05 18.49
N SER A 28 -6.36 -11.93 18.95
CA SER A 28 -7.67 -11.55 19.47
C SER A 28 -7.56 -10.71 20.74
N LEU A 29 -6.60 -11.01 21.61
CA LEU A 29 -6.34 -10.25 22.83
C LEU A 29 -5.79 -8.86 22.49
N LEU A 30 -4.79 -8.78 21.60
CA LEU A 30 -4.20 -7.51 21.17
C LEU A 30 -5.26 -6.62 20.50
N LYS A 31 -6.10 -7.17 19.61
CA LYS A 31 -7.21 -6.43 18.99
C LYS A 31 -8.22 -5.93 20.02
N ARG A 32 -8.57 -6.75 21.01
CA ARG A 32 -9.47 -6.35 22.10
C ARG A 32 -8.88 -5.18 22.89
N GLN A 33 -7.60 -5.26 23.23
CA GLN A 33 -6.90 -4.18 23.93
C GLN A 33 -6.81 -2.90 23.09
N CYS A 34 -6.49 -3.02 21.80
CA CYS A 34 -6.47 -1.89 20.87
C CYS A 34 -7.83 -1.18 20.81
N ARG A 35 -8.93 -1.93 20.72
CA ARG A 35 -10.28 -1.37 20.71
C ARG A 35 -10.61 -0.63 22.01
N LYS A 36 -10.20 -1.15 23.17
CA LYS A 36 -10.36 -0.46 24.47
C LYS A 36 -9.62 0.88 24.52
N LEU A 37 -8.47 0.97 23.85
CA LEU A 37 -7.66 2.19 23.74
C LEU A 37 -8.09 3.12 22.60
N GLY A 38 -9.25 2.85 21.96
CA GLY A 38 -9.79 3.67 20.88
C GLY A 38 -9.15 3.45 19.51
N ILE A 39 -8.28 2.45 19.36
CA ILE A 39 -7.60 2.11 18.10
C ILE A 39 -8.52 1.19 17.30
N LYS A 40 -9.27 1.76 16.34
CA LYS A 40 -10.29 1.01 15.57
C LYS A 40 -9.65 0.05 14.54
N ARG A 41 -8.57 0.49 13.91
CA ARG A 41 -7.84 -0.26 12.87
C ARG A 41 -6.35 -0.18 13.11
N TRP A 42 -5.65 -1.29 12.92
CA TRP A 42 -4.19 -1.33 13.03
C TRP A 42 -3.54 -0.51 11.88
N PRO A 43 -2.70 0.50 12.18
CA PRO A 43 -2.24 1.48 11.20
C PRO A 43 -1.14 0.99 10.25
N SER A 44 -0.55 -0.19 10.49
CA SER A 44 0.64 -0.66 9.74
C SER A 44 0.46 -0.64 8.22
N ARG A 45 -0.72 -0.98 7.71
CA ARG A 45 -0.98 -0.96 6.25
C ARG A 45 -0.77 0.43 5.65
N LYS A 46 -1.17 1.49 6.34
CA LYS A 46 -0.98 2.87 5.89
C LYS A 46 0.50 3.27 6.01
N LEU A 47 1.15 2.94 7.12
CA LEU A 47 2.55 3.27 7.36
C LEU A 47 3.49 2.60 6.36
N ILE A 48 3.30 1.30 6.12
CA ILE A 48 4.08 0.55 5.12
C ILE A 48 3.86 1.16 3.74
N SER A 49 2.61 1.43 3.36
CA SER A 49 2.29 2.03 2.07
C SER A 49 2.94 3.41 1.86
N LEU A 50 2.99 4.25 2.90
CA LEU A 50 3.69 5.54 2.84
C LEU A 50 5.20 5.36 2.76
N GLN A 51 5.75 4.40 3.51
CA GLN A 51 7.19 4.09 3.48
C GLN A 51 7.63 3.60 2.11
N GLU A 52 6.86 2.73 1.47
CA GLU A 52 7.11 2.26 0.10
C GLU A 52 7.10 3.41 -0.91
N LEU A 53 6.16 4.34 -0.77
CA LEU A 53 6.06 5.50 -1.64
C LEU A 53 7.26 6.44 -1.43
N ILE A 54 7.69 6.68 -0.19
CA ILE A 54 8.91 7.44 0.13
C ILE A 54 10.14 6.75 -0.48
N ASN A 55 10.28 5.45 -0.31
CA ASN A 55 11.42 4.70 -0.84
C ASN A 55 11.47 4.73 -2.36
N HIS A 56 10.31 4.71 -3.03
CA HIS A 56 10.20 4.86 -4.47
C HIS A 56 10.76 6.21 -4.96
N PHE A 57 10.26 7.31 -4.39
CA PHE A 57 10.74 8.65 -4.75
C PHE A 57 12.22 8.87 -4.40
N LYS A 58 12.73 8.22 -3.34
CA LYS A 58 14.17 8.22 -3.05
C LYS A 58 14.98 7.45 -4.09
N ALA A 59 14.51 6.27 -4.50
CA ALA A 59 15.23 5.41 -5.43
C ALA A 59 15.21 5.92 -6.87
N GLU A 60 14.13 6.57 -7.31
CA GLU A 60 14.03 7.11 -8.69
C GLU A 60 15.01 8.25 -8.98
N HIS A 61 15.47 8.98 -7.95
CA HIS A 61 16.28 10.19 -8.13
C HIS A 61 17.76 10.04 -7.77
N GLY A 62 18.20 8.92 -7.17
CA GLY A 62 19.61 8.66 -6.83
C GLY A 62 20.28 9.74 -5.97
N ASP A 63 21.57 9.58 -5.65
CA ASP A 63 22.35 10.59 -4.91
C ASP A 63 22.65 11.87 -5.73
N ALA A 64 22.25 11.90 -6.99
CA ALA A 64 22.37 13.06 -7.86
C ALA A 64 21.25 14.06 -7.53
N GLN A 65 21.57 15.03 -6.67
CA GLN A 65 20.76 16.22 -6.33
C GLN A 65 19.25 16.06 -6.59
N PRO A 66 18.50 15.46 -5.66
CA PRO A 66 17.06 15.27 -5.82
C PRO A 66 16.40 16.58 -6.23
N GLN A 67 15.68 16.56 -7.35
CA GLN A 67 14.91 17.71 -7.82
C GLN A 67 14.06 18.24 -6.65
N GLU A 68 14.00 19.56 -6.51
CA GLU A 68 13.31 20.25 -5.40
C GLU A 68 11.90 19.70 -5.17
N TYR A 69 11.16 19.45 -6.26
CA TYR A 69 9.85 18.82 -6.26
C TYR A 69 9.81 17.44 -5.56
N THR A 70 10.80 16.58 -5.80
CA THR A 70 10.88 15.26 -5.17
C THR A 70 11.13 15.40 -3.67
N ARG A 71 11.96 16.36 -3.25
CA ARG A 71 12.18 16.67 -1.83
C ARG A 71 10.90 17.14 -1.15
N GLU A 72 10.12 17.99 -1.82
CA GLU A 72 8.83 18.45 -1.32
C GLU A 72 7.84 17.30 -1.15
N ILE A 73 7.73 16.40 -2.14
CA ILE A 73 6.87 15.21 -2.04
C ILE A 73 7.28 14.34 -0.85
N ILE A 74 8.56 14.03 -0.72
CA ILE A 74 9.07 13.20 0.39
C ILE A 74 8.74 13.87 1.73
N THR A 75 8.96 15.18 1.84
CA THR A 75 8.65 15.95 3.05
C THR A 75 7.17 15.89 3.39
N ARG A 76 6.29 16.05 2.39
CA ARG A 76 4.85 15.91 2.55
C ARG A 76 4.46 14.51 3.02
N LEU A 77 5.03 13.46 2.41
CA LEU A 77 4.75 12.07 2.78
C LEU A 77 5.21 11.73 4.20
N LEU A 78 6.37 12.25 4.63
CA LEU A 78 6.86 12.10 6.01
C LEU A 78 5.94 12.78 7.02
N LYS A 79 5.44 13.99 6.71
CA LYS A 79 4.46 14.69 7.56
C LYS A 79 3.18 13.88 7.71
N GLU A 80 2.66 13.31 6.62
CA GLU A 80 1.47 12.45 6.66
C GLU A 80 1.72 11.15 7.41
N LYS A 81 2.92 10.56 7.30
CA LYS A 81 3.32 9.37 8.08
C LYS A 81 3.28 9.68 9.58
N LYS A 82 3.84 10.81 10.01
CA LYS A 82 3.85 11.23 11.43
C LYS A 82 2.43 11.38 12.00
N LYS A 83 1.50 11.96 11.22
CA LYS A 83 0.09 12.07 11.64
C LYS A 83 -0.57 10.70 11.88
N VAL A 84 -0.22 9.69 11.08
CA VAL A 84 -0.72 8.31 11.26
C VAL A 84 -0.12 7.64 12.51
N GLU A 85 1.13 7.96 12.85
CA GLU A 85 1.79 7.45 14.07
C GLU A 85 1.17 8.05 15.34
N GLU A 86 0.91 9.37 15.33
CA GLU A 86 0.26 10.09 16.44
C GLU A 86 -1.21 9.65 16.61
N ASN A 87 -1.93 9.55 15.49
CA ASN A 87 -3.32 9.14 15.46
C ASN A 87 -3.55 7.95 14.52
N PRO A 88 -3.68 6.71 15.06
CA PRO A 88 -3.88 5.52 14.23
C PRO A 88 -5.22 5.51 13.47
N ASN A 89 -6.19 6.33 13.92
CA ASN A 89 -7.47 6.50 13.23
C ASN A 89 -7.43 7.57 12.13
N TYR A 90 -6.31 8.27 11.96
CA TYR A 90 -6.15 9.33 10.96
C TYR A 90 -6.46 8.82 9.55
N GLN A 91 -7.26 9.58 8.81
CA GLN A 91 -7.57 9.29 7.42
C GLN A 91 -6.59 10.03 6.52
N LEU A 92 -5.94 9.29 5.61
CA LEU A 92 -5.03 9.89 4.66
C LEU A 92 -5.82 10.76 3.68
N PRO A 93 -5.31 11.94 3.32
CA PRO A 93 -6.02 12.83 2.42
C PRO A 93 -6.07 12.25 0.99
N LYS A 94 -7.13 12.58 0.25
CA LYS A 94 -7.45 12.00 -1.06
C LYS A 94 -6.29 12.11 -2.06
N ASN A 95 -5.57 13.24 -2.04
CA ASN A 95 -4.43 13.48 -2.93
C ASN A 95 -3.28 12.47 -2.71
N ILE A 96 -3.02 12.04 -1.48
CA ILE A 96 -1.97 11.06 -1.17
C ILE A 96 -2.39 9.66 -1.60
N ILE A 97 -3.67 9.33 -1.42
CA ILE A 97 -4.24 8.08 -1.91
C ILE A 97 -4.14 8.03 -3.45
N GLN A 98 -4.44 9.13 -4.13
CA GLN A 98 -4.37 9.22 -5.58
C GLN A 98 -2.93 9.17 -6.09
N LEU A 99 -1.99 9.86 -5.43
CA LEU A 99 -0.57 9.79 -5.72
C LEU A 99 -0.08 8.33 -5.67
N ARG A 100 -0.41 7.62 -4.58
CA ARG A 100 -0.09 6.19 -4.44
C ARG A 100 -0.66 5.37 -5.59
N LYS A 101 -1.94 5.53 -5.94
CA LYS A 101 -2.56 4.78 -7.05
C LYS A 101 -1.79 5.00 -8.36
N ARG A 102 -1.46 6.25 -8.68
CA ARG A 102 -0.70 6.63 -9.88
C ARG A 102 0.70 5.99 -9.90
N SER A 103 1.46 6.10 -8.81
CA SER A 103 2.80 5.50 -8.69
C SER A 103 2.75 3.97 -8.81
N PHE A 104 1.77 3.32 -8.19
CA PHE A 104 1.62 1.86 -8.28
C PHE A 104 1.22 1.40 -9.69
N LYS A 105 0.31 2.13 -10.37
CA LYS A 105 -0.05 1.86 -11.77
C LYS A 105 1.15 2.02 -12.69
N ALA A 106 1.96 3.07 -12.50
CA ALA A 106 3.20 3.28 -13.25
C ALA A 106 4.21 2.13 -13.03
N ARG A 107 4.44 1.72 -11.78
CA ARG A 107 5.33 0.58 -11.44
C ARG A 107 4.81 -0.75 -11.98
N TYR A 108 3.50 -0.98 -11.97
CA TYR A 108 2.90 -2.17 -12.59
C TYR A 108 3.15 -2.19 -14.10
N LYS A 109 2.87 -1.08 -14.80
CA LYS A 109 3.13 -0.94 -16.24
C LYS A 109 4.60 -1.18 -16.59
N LYS A 110 5.54 -0.60 -15.82
CA LYS A 110 6.99 -0.80 -15.99
C LYS A 110 7.39 -2.27 -15.83
N ARG A 111 6.87 -2.97 -14.82
CA ARG A 111 7.15 -4.40 -14.63
C ARG A 111 6.54 -5.26 -15.74
N LYS A 112 5.32 -4.96 -16.18
CA LYS A 112 4.66 -5.68 -17.29
C LYS A 112 5.45 -5.53 -18.58
N SER A 113 5.87 -4.31 -18.93
CA SER A 113 6.68 -4.10 -20.14
C SER A 113 8.06 -4.73 -20.05
N MET A 114 8.71 -4.72 -18.88
CA MET A 114 10.00 -5.40 -18.67
C MET A 114 9.87 -6.93 -18.71
N GLY A 115 8.82 -7.49 -18.12
CA GLY A 115 8.51 -8.93 -18.20
C GLY A 115 8.25 -9.37 -19.64
N LEU A 116 7.56 -8.56 -20.43
CA LEU A 116 7.37 -8.79 -21.86
C LEU A 116 8.69 -8.71 -22.64
N LYS A 117 9.55 -7.72 -22.34
CA LYS A 117 10.88 -7.60 -22.97
C LYS A 117 11.78 -8.80 -22.68
N LEU A 118 11.78 -9.32 -21.45
CA LEU A 118 12.55 -10.51 -21.07
C LEU A 118 12.07 -11.78 -21.78
N ALA A 119 10.76 -11.90 -22.01
CA ALA A 119 10.18 -13.01 -22.76
C ALA A 119 10.59 -12.99 -24.25
N ILE A 120 10.71 -11.81 -24.86
CA ILE A 120 11.12 -11.65 -26.27
C ILE A 120 12.62 -11.97 -26.46
N THR A 121 13.47 -11.72 -25.47
CA THR A 121 14.93 -11.91 -25.58
C THR A 121 15.40 -13.36 -25.36
N ASN A 122 14.49 -14.27 -25.01
CA ASN A 122 14.78 -15.69 -24.84
C ASN A 122 13.96 -16.47 -25.89
N PRO A 123 14.50 -16.74 -27.09
CA PRO A 123 13.85 -17.70 -27.99
C PRO A 123 14.10 -19.09 -27.39
N ARG A 124 13.18 -19.55 -26.54
CA ARG A 124 13.16 -20.93 -26.06
C ARG A 124 12.01 -21.65 -26.76
N GLU A 125 12.37 -22.77 -27.38
CA GLU A 125 11.52 -23.68 -28.15
C GLU A 125 10.11 -23.83 -27.60
N GLU A 126 9.18 -23.83 -28.54
CA GLU A 126 7.75 -23.85 -28.35
C GLU A 126 7.26 -25.14 -27.68
N ASN A 127 6.15 -24.98 -26.94
CA ASN A 127 5.19 -25.99 -26.50
C ASN A 127 5.36 -26.60 -25.10
N GLU A 128 5.16 -25.81 -24.06
CA GLU A 128 4.45 -26.28 -22.85
C GLU A 128 3.58 -25.13 -22.28
N PRO A 129 2.25 -25.30 -22.14
CA PRO A 129 1.37 -24.26 -21.60
C PRO A 129 1.69 -23.98 -20.13
N THR A 130 1.68 -22.71 -19.75
CA THR A 130 1.99 -22.33 -18.38
C THR A 130 0.85 -22.76 -17.44
N PRO A 131 1.13 -23.20 -16.19
CA PRO A 131 0.09 -23.71 -15.27
C PRO A 131 -1.06 -22.72 -14.98
N LEU A 132 -0.86 -21.43 -15.25
CA LEU A 132 -1.87 -20.39 -15.06
C LEU A 132 -2.87 -20.32 -16.23
N GLU A 133 -2.47 -20.69 -17.45
CA GLU A 133 -3.33 -20.67 -18.64
C GLU A 133 -4.35 -21.81 -18.64
N ILE A 134 -4.06 -22.91 -17.95
CA ILE A 134 -4.99 -24.04 -17.76
C ILE A 134 -6.17 -23.63 -16.84
N ILE A 135 -5.92 -22.78 -15.85
CA ILE A 135 -6.91 -22.43 -14.82
C ILE A 135 -7.77 -21.24 -15.26
N TYR A 136 -7.22 -20.33 -16.07
CA TYR A 136 -7.93 -19.16 -16.57
C TYR A 136 -7.75 -19.03 -18.09
N PRO A 137 -8.60 -19.71 -18.89
CA PRO A 137 -8.58 -19.52 -20.33
C PRO A 137 -9.05 -18.10 -20.63
N THR A 138 -8.11 -17.20 -20.95
CA THR A 138 -8.43 -15.84 -21.37
C THR A 138 -8.92 -15.87 -22.81
N ASN A 139 -10.24 -15.98 -22.98
CA ASN A 139 -10.88 -15.54 -24.21
C ASN A 139 -10.82 -14.01 -24.24
N GLU A 140 -9.80 -13.50 -24.92
CA GLU A 140 -9.65 -12.11 -25.30
C GLU A 140 -10.82 -11.73 -26.22
N LYS A 141 -11.86 -11.10 -25.66
CA LYS A 141 -12.80 -10.19 -26.34
C LYS A 141 -13.70 -9.48 -25.31
N ASP A 142 -13.72 -8.16 -25.42
CA ASP A 142 -14.73 -7.23 -24.90
C ASP A 142 -14.71 -6.94 -23.38
N TYR A 143 -13.68 -6.19 -22.94
CA TYR A 143 -13.87 -5.19 -21.89
C TYR A 143 -13.80 -3.80 -22.52
N GLU A 144 -14.91 -3.44 -23.15
CA GLU A 144 -15.24 -2.07 -23.55
C GLU A 144 -15.11 -1.11 -22.36
N GLU A 145 -14.81 0.12 -22.71
CA GLU A 145 -14.54 1.30 -21.88
C GLU A 145 -15.70 1.57 -20.91
N LEU A 146 -15.54 1.21 -19.62
CA LEU A 146 -16.47 1.62 -18.57
C LEU A 146 -16.20 3.07 -18.19
N ASP A 147 -17.06 3.95 -18.68
CA ASP A 147 -17.21 5.34 -18.26
C ASP A 147 -17.38 5.42 -16.73
N ASP A 148 -16.49 6.18 -16.08
CA ASP A 148 -16.38 6.35 -14.62
C ASP A 148 -17.47 7.30 -14.09
N SER A 149 -18.74 7.08 -14.45
CA SER A 149 -19.88 7.75 -13.83
C SER A 149 -20.43 6.90 -12.67
N TYR A 150 -19.72 6.95 -11.54
CA TYR A 150 -20.30 6.58 -10.24
C TYR A 150 -20.46 7.85 -9.41
N ASP A 151 -21.57 8.54 -9.66
CA ASP A 151 -22.24 9.36 -8.66
C ASP A 151 -22.60 8.45 -7.48
N GLY A 152 -21.85 8.62 -6.39
CA GLY A 152 -22.15 8.01 -5.11
C GLY A 152 -22.82 9.05 -4.23
N ASP A 153 -24.15 9.06 -4.25
CA ASP A 153 -25.00 9.78 -3.32
C ASP A 153 -24.51 9.57 -1.88
N CYS A 154 -24.01 10.63 -1.26
CA CYS A 154 -23.79 10.68 0.18
C CYS A 154 -25.16 10.84 0.84
N ASP A 155 -25.69 9.76 1.40
CA ASP A 155 -26.78 9.77 2.36
C ASP A 155 -26.56 10.89 3.40
N LYS A 156 -27.52 11.83 3.44
CA LYS A 156 -27.74 12.72 4.58
C LYS A 156 -28.13 11.85 5.77
N GLN A 157 -27.51 12.09 6.93
CA GLN A 157 -28.07 11.67 8.20
C GLN A 157 -28.26 12.91 9.07
N ASP A 158 -29.48 13.01 9.59
CA ASP A 158 -29.97 13.97 10.58
C ASP A 158 -29.20 13.90 11.91
#